data_AF-A0A2R6GZ80-F1
#
_entry.id   AF-A0A2R6GZ80-F1
#
_cell.length_a   1.000
_cell.length_b   1.000
_cell.length_c   1.000
_cell.angle_alpha   90.00
_cell.angle_beta   90.00
_cell.angle_gamma   90.00
#
_symmetry.space_group_name_H-M   'P 1'
#
loop_
_entity.id
_entity.type
_entity.pdbx_description
1 polymer ?
#
loop_
_entity_poly.entity_id
_entity_poly.type
_entity_poly.pdbx_seq_one_letter_code
_entity_poly.pdbx_strand_id
1 'polypeptide(L)'
;MGLTLLAQNPDALTPSTRRAVERQIELYFSTSGPVSDELFTLALFLIQGPFLLVIFAGVIGVRIGNRVVSRLIDSGQFELLLSAPYDVREVFISVLATSVILTAMGLGVFAAISIGGPLVFLAANGLLPTGGVDGLLLIGFLLPVPFTLWANLVVIVGATGIAPGPLADANDVLNIFGLAPGILLVLFINLRPNVNVIHLSVASLLVAVLAVAGCLYWLTRSFDVEQVLPN
;
A
#
# COMPACT_ATOMS: atom_id res chain seq x y z
N MET A 1 16.12 3.00 9.53
CA MET A 1 16.09 4.37 10.11
C MET A 1 17.21 5.29 9.63
N GLY A 2 18.05 4.90 8.65
CA GLY A 2 19.16 5.75 8.20
C GLY A 2 18.82 6.79 7.13
N LEU A 3 17.88 6.52 6.21
CA LEU A 3 17.67 7.33 5.00
C LEU A 3 16.71 8.53 5.18
N THR A 4 15.73 8.46 6.09
CA THR A 4 14.82 9.58 6.39
C THR A 4 15.51 10.73 7.14
N LEU A 5 16.62 10.46 7.84
CA LEU A 5 17.48 11.48 8.44
C LEU A 5 18.36 12.19 7.41
N LEU A 6 18.65 11.56 6.26
CA LEU A 6 19.50 12.14 5.21
C LEU A 6 18.81 13.27 4.43
N ALA A 7 17.48 13.20 4.33
CA ALA A 7 16.69 14.25 3.68
C ALA A 7 16.59 15.54 4.52
N GLN A 8 16.85 15.48 5.83
CA GLN A 8 16.79 16.66 6.71
C GLN A 8 18.14 17.36 6.88
N ASN A 9 19.25 16.70 6.56
CA ASN A 9 20.59 17.26 6.73
C ASN A 9 21.58 16.62 5.72
N PRO A 10 21.50 16.98 4.43
CA PRO A 10 22.37 16.42 3.39
C PRO A 10 23.86 16.69 3.65
N ASP A 11 24.20 17.70 4.44
CA ASP A 11 25.58 18.02 4.86
C ASP A 11 26.08 17.16 6.03
N ALA A 12 25.20 16.43 6.71
CA ALA A 12 25.59 15.44 7.73
C ALA A 12 26.12 14.13 7.11
N LEU A 13 26.07 14.01 5.78
CA LEU A 13 26.61 12.88 5.05
C LEU A 13 28.14 12.93 4.99
N THR A 14 28.80 11.79 5.25
CA THR A 14 30.21 11.68 4.91
C THR A 14 30.40 11.86 3.39
N PRO A 15 31.53 12.43 2.93
CA PRO A 15 31.76 12.69 1.51
C PRO A 15 31.62 11.46 0.61
N SER A 16 31.94 10.27 1.14
CA SER A 16 31.74 8.98 0.45
C SER A 16 30.26 8.65 0.25
N THR A 17 29.42 8.90 1.25
CA THR A 17 27.98 8.63 1.17
C THR A 17 27.28 9.63 0.24
N ARG A 18 27.68 10.91 0.28
CA ARG A 18 27.14 11.93 -0.64
C ARG A 18 27.40 11.55 -2.10
N ARG A 19 28.64 11.18 -2.45
CA ARG A 19 28.99 10.72 -3.81
C ARG A 19 28.25 9.45 -4.23
N ALA A 20 28.04 8.51 -3.31
CA ALA A 20 27.29 7.29 -3.61
C ALA A 20 25.83 7.59 -3.94
N VAL A 21 25.23 8.57 -3.25
CA VAL A 21 23.85 9.00 -3.49
C VAL A 21 23.73 9.87 -4.74
N GLU A 22 24.67 10.79 -4.99
CA GLU A 22 24.73 11.57 -6.24
C GLU A 22 24.78 10.63 -7.45
N ARG A 23 25.63 9.60 -7.38
CA ARG A 23 25.72 8.57 -8.42
C ARG A 23 24.42 7.78 -8.58
N GLN A 24 23.65 7.60 -7.51
CA GLN A 24 22.33 6.98 -7.59
C GLN A 24 21.32 7.90 -8.29
N ILE A 25 21.35 9.20 -8.01
CA ILE A 25 20.49 10.20 -8.67
C ILE A 25 20.82 10.29 -10.17
N GLU A 26 22.09 10.27 -10.55
CA GLU A 26 22.54 10.27 -11.96
C GLU A 26 22.02 9.07 -12.77
N LEU A 27 21.67 7.96 -12.11
CA LEU A 27 21.02 6.81 -12.78
C LEU A 27 19.56 7.06 -13.13
N TYR A 28 18.91 8.02 -12.46
CA TYR A 28 17.48 8.31 -12.60
C TYR A 28 17.23 9.66 -13.28
N PHE A 29 18.09 10.65 -13.09
CA PHE A 29 17.92 11.99 -13.64
C PHE A 29 19.17 12.45 -14.39
N SER A 30 18.99 13.04 -15.56
CA SER A 30 20.07 13.73 -16.26
C SER A 30 20.21 15.15 -15.72
N THR A 31 21.41 15.52 -15.31
CA THR A 31 21.71 16.84 -14.75
C THR A 31 22.50 17.68 -15.76
N SER A 32 22.00 18.87 -16.09
CA SER A 32 22.68 19.83 -16.99
C SER A 32 23.70 20.72 -16.29
N GLY A 33 23.91 20.55 -14.97
CA GLY A 33 24.73 21.41 -14.13
C GLY A 33 24.73 20.97 -12.65
N PRO A 34 25.36 21.73 -11.75
CA PRO A 34 25.41 21.41 -10.33
C PRO A 34 24.00 21.38 -9.72
N VAL A 35 23.68 20.27 -9.06
CA VAL A 35 22.37 20.04 -8.41
C VAL A 35 22.34 20.81 -7.09
N SER A 36 21.33 21.65 -6.89
CA SER A 36 21.11 22.31 -5.59
C SER A 36 20.67 21.29 -4.53
N ASP A 37 20.95 21.56 -3.25
CA ASP A 37 20.63 20.62 -2.17
C ASP A 37 19.12 20.31 -2.06
N GLU A 38 18.27 21.26 -2.46
CA GLU A 38 16.80 21.08 -2.55
C GLU A 38 16.43 20.04 -3.61
N LEU A 39 17.01 20.13 -4.81
CA LEU A 39 16.76 19.21 -5.91
C LEU A 39 17.32 17.82 -5.60
N PHE A 40 18.46 17.75 -4.93
CA PHE A 40 19.06 16.51 -4.43
C PHE A 40 18.13 15.80 -3.45
N THR A 41 17.59 16.53 -2.47
CA THR A 41 16.67 16.00 -1.46
C THR A 41 15.37 15.50 -2.09
N LEU A 42 14.83 16.25 -3.06
CA LEU A 42 13.60 15.87 -3.75
C LEU A 42 13.78 14.65 -4.65
N ALA A 43 14.92 14.53 -5.34
CA ALA A 43 15.25 13.35 -6.14
C ALA A 43 15.40 12.09 -5.26
N LEU A 44 16.05 12.23 -4.10
CA LEU A 44 16.10 11.17 -3.08
C LEU A 44 14.70 10.77 -2.61
N PHE A 45 13.84 11.74 -2.32
CA PHE A 45 12.47 11.48 -1.93
C PHE A 45 11.72 10.71 -3.02
N LEU A 46 11.92 11.05 -4.30
CA LEU A 46 11.28 10.33 -5.41
C LEU A 46 11.76 8.88 -5.53
N ILE A 47 13.06 8.63 -5.36
CA ILE A 47 13.65 7.28 -5.39
C ILE A 47 13.09 6.42 -4.25
N GLN A 48 12.87 7.01 -3.07
CA GLN A 48 12.32 6.31 -1.91
C GLN A 48 10.78 6.27 -1.87
N GLY A 49 10.13 7.17 -2.61
CA GLY A 49 8.68 7.36 -2.67
C GLY A 49 7.91 6.06 -2.89
N PRO A 50 8.28 5.20 -3.85
CA PRO A 50 7.66 3.89 -4.06
C PRO A 50 7.61 3.01 -2.81
N PHE A 51 8.66 2.99 -1.99
CA PHE A 51 8.68 2.18 -0.76
C PHE A 51 7.82 2.78 0.35
N LEU A 52 7.78 4.11 0.45
CA LEU A 52 6.88 4.80 1.37
C LEU A 52 5.41 4.58 0.96
N LEU A 53 5.12 4.65 -0.34
CA LEU A 53 3.79 4.40 -0.90
C LEU A 53 3.23 3.04 -0.51
N VAL A 54 4.08 2.04 -0.31
CA VAL A 54 3.68 0.68 0.06
C VAL A 54 3.20 0.60 1.51
N ILE A 55 3.90 1.28 2.40
CA ILE A 55 3.51 1.38 3.81
C ILE A 55 2.19 2.17 3.89
N PHE A 56 2.12 3.31 3.21
CA PHE A 56 0.91 4.13 3.18
C PHE A 56 -0.26 3.44 2.50
N ALA A 57 -0.03 2.62 1.47
CA ALA A 57 -1.04 1.79 0.83
C ALA A 57 -1.71 0.86 1.84
N GLY A 58 -0.92 0.17 2.68
CA GLY A 58 -1.48 -0.63 3.76
C GLY A 58 -2.38 0.20 4.69
N VAL A 59 -1.93 1.40 5.09
CA VAL A 59 -2.70 2.30 5.97
C VAL A 59 -3.99 2.78 5.30
N ILE A 60 -3.91 3.18 4.02
CA ILE A 60 -5.06 3.63 3.24
C ILE A 60 -6.06 2.48 3.09
N GLY A 61 -5.59 1.27 2.76
CA GLY A 61 -6.43 0.08 2.68
C GLY A 61 -7.14 -0.23 3.98
N VAL A 62 -6.40 -0.30 5.09
CA VAL A 62 -6.99 -0.51 6.43
C VAL A 62 -8.06 0.53 6.73
N ARG A 63 -7.79 1.82 6.50
CA ARG A 63 -8.74 2.91 6.80
C ARG A 63 -9.98 2.88 5.91
N ILE A 64 -9.82 2.61 4.61
CA ILE A 64 -10.94 2.56 3.68
C ILE A 64 -11.78 1.31 3.95
N GLY A 65 -11.16 0.15 4.15
CA GLY A 65 -11.84 -1.08 4.55
C GLY A 65 -12.69 -0.89 5.80
N ASN A 66 -12.10 -0.36 6.88
CA ASN A 66 -12.82 -0.09 8.12
C ASN A 66 -14.00 0.87 7.90
N ARG A 67 -13.78 2.00 7.20
CA ARG A 67 -14.85 2.96 6.94
C ARG A 67 -16.00 2.38 6.12
N VAL A 68 -15.70 1.54 5.12
CA VAL A 68 -16.74 0.90 4.30
C VAL A 68 -17.57 -0.05 5.15
N VAL A 69 -16.92 -0.91 5.93
CA VAL A 69 -17.63 -1.89 6.78
C VAL A 69 -18.40 -1.22 7.91
N SER A 70 -17.77 -0.32 8.68
CA SER A 70 -18.45 0.41 9.76
C SER A 70 -19.65 1.19 9.22
N ARG A 71 -19.52 1.87 8.07
CA ARG A 71 -20.65 2.60 7.49
C ARG A 71 -21.82 1.68 7.11
N LEU A 72 -21.54 0.47 6.62
CA LEU A 72 -22.59 -0.50 6.27
C LEU A 72 -23.27 -1.09 7.51
N ILE A 73 -22.50 -1.36 8.56
CA ILE A 73 -23.01 -1.85 9.85
C ILE A 73 -23.82 -0.76 10.55
N ASP A 74 -23.23 0.43 10.76
CA ASP A 74 -23.85 1.56 11.46
C ASP A 74 -25.12 2.07 10.77
N SER A 75 -25.24 1.88 9.45
CA SER A 75 -26.44 2.25 8.69
C SER A 75 -27.53 1.17 8.65
N GLY A 76 -27.27 -0.01 9.24
CA GLY A 76 -28.15 -1.18 9.16
C GLY A 76 -28.26 -1.79 7.75
N GLN A 77 -27.55 -1.25 6.76
CA GLN A 77 -27.56 -1.77 5.40
C GLN A 77 -26.97 -3.16 5.32
N PHE A 78 -26.00 -3.48 6.19
CA PHE A 78 -25.41 -4.81 6.24
C PHE A 78 -26.45 -5.86 6.65
N GLU A 79 -27.26 -5.60 7.67
CA GLU A 79 -28.35 -6.49 8.10
C GLU A 79 -29.46 -6.61 7.04
N LEU A 80 -29.78 -5.51 6.36
CA LEU A 80 -30.73 -5.52 5.24
C LEU A 80 -30.23 -6.36 4.06
N LEU A 81 -28.93 -6.31 3.75
CA LEU A 81 -28.33 -7.11 2.68
C LEU A 81 -28.26 -8.60 3.04
N LEU A 82 -28.06 -8.93 4.32
CA LEU A 82 -28.06 -10.31 4.81
C LEU A 82 -29.46 -10.92 4.94
N SER A 83 -30.50 -10.09 5.13
CA SER A 83 -31.90 -10.53 5.20
C SER A 83 -32.60 -10.57 3.83
N ALA A 84 -32.02 -9.91 2.83
CA ALA A 84 -32.44 -10.02 1.43
C ALA A 84 -32.10 -11.41 0.85
N PRO A 85 -32.72 -11.82 -0.26
CA PRO A 85 -32.46 -13.12 -0.91
C PRO A 85 -31.15 -13.11 -1.71
N TYR A 86 -30.08 -12.52 -1.14
CA TYR A 86 -28.73 -12.55 -1.70
C TYR A 86 -27.90 -13.59 -0.95
N ASP A 87 -27.05 -14.30 -1.68
CA ASP A 87 -26.06 -15.16 -1.05
C ASP A 87 -25.04 -14.30 -0.27
N VAL A 88 -24.66 -14.74 0.93
CA VAL A 88 -23.64 -14.05 1.74
C VAL A 88 -22.36 -13.78 0.94
N ARG A 89 -22.00 -14.71 0.05
CA ARG A 89 -20.85 -14.59 -0.85
C ARG A 89 -20.96 -13.34 -1.72
N GLU A 90 -22.13 -13.06 -2.28
CA GLU A 90 -22.35 -11.90 -3.14
C GLU A 90 -22.24 -10.60 -2.35
N VAL A 91 -22.81 -10.57 -1.14
CA VAL A 91 -22.69 -9.43 -0.23
C VAL A 91 -21.22 -9.18 0.10
N PHE A 92 -20.46 -10.20 0.52
CA PHE A 92 -19.04 -10.06 0.83
C PHE A 92 -18.20 -9.61 -0.37
N ILE A 93 -18.41 -10.21 -1.56
CA ILE A 93 -17.70 -9.82 -2.78
C ILE A 93 -18.02 -8.36 -3.12
N SER A 94 -19.26 -7.90 -2.96
CA SER A 94 -19.64 -6.52 -3.23
C SER A 94 -18.95 -5.53 -2.30
N VAL A 95 -18.85 -5.85 -1.00
CA VAL A 95 -18.16 -5.05 0.01
C VAL A 95 -16.66 -5.01 -0.28
N LEU A 96 -16.06 -6.17 -0.55
CA LEU A 96 -14.64 -6.29 -0.90
C LEU A 96 -14.34 -5.52 -2.19
N ALA A 97 -15.11 -5.73 -3.25
CA ALA A 97 -14.92 -5.05 -4.53
C ALA A 97 -15.04 -3.53 -4.38
N THR A 98 -16.05 -3.05 -3.65
CA THR A 98 -16.24 -1.61 -3.38
C THR A 98 -15.05 -1.04 -2.61
N SER A 99 -14.61 -1.72 -1.54
CA SER A 99 -13.45 -1.30 -0.77
C SER A 99 -12.17 -1.29 -1.62
N VAL A 100 -11.96 -2.30 -2.46
CA VAL A 100 -10.80 -2.38 -3.37
C VAL A 100 -10.81 -1.26 -4.40
N ILE A 101 -11.96 -0.97 -5.02
CA ILE A 101 -12.08 0.13 -5.99
C ILE A 101 -11.79 1.47 -5.31
N LEU A 102 -12.39 1.73 -4.15
CA LEU A 102 -12.14 2.97 -3.41
C LEU A 102 -10.68 3.10 -2.97
N THR A 103 -10.08 2.00 -2.51
CA THR A 103 -8.66 1.98 -2.14
C THR A 103 -7.75 2.18 -3.35
N ALA A 104 -8.07 1.60 -4.50
CA ALA A 104 -7.32 1.80 -5.74
C ALA A 104 -7.41 3.25 -6.23
N MET A 105 -8.58 3.88 -6.16
CA MET A 105 -8.74 5.31 -6.46
C MET A 105 -7.94 6.18 -5.49
N GLY A 106 -8.02 5.91 -4.18
CA GLY A 106 -7.27 6.64 -3.16
C GLY A 106 -5.75 6.50 -3.35
N LEU A 107 -5.28 5.29 -3.65
CA LEU A 107 -3.88 5.01 -3.97
C LEU A 107 -3.45 5.73 -5.24
N GLY A 108 -4.28 5.73 -6.29
CA GLY A 108 -4.00 6.43 -7.54
C GLY A 108 -3.83 7.94 -7.34
N VAL A 109 -4.74 8.57 -6.58
CA VAL A 109 -4.62 9.99 -6.21
C VAL A 109 -3.36 10.25 -5.38
N PHE A 110 -3.09 9.41 -4.38
CA PHE A 110 -1.92 9.57 -3.53
C PHE A 110 -0.62 9.40 -4.32
N ALA A 111 -0.50 8.38 -5.16
CA ALA A 111 0.65 8.17 -6.05
C ALA A 111 0.83 9.32 -7.04
N ALA A 112 -0.26 9.83 -7.64
CA ALA A 112 -0.21 10.95 -8.56
C ALA A 112 0.33 12.23 -7.89
N ILE A 113 -0.08 12.51 -6.66
CA ILE A 113 0.40 13.68 -5.92
C ILE A 113 1.84 13.46 -5.42
N SER A 114 2.10 12.32 -4.79
CA SER A 114 3.38 12.03 -4.15
C SER A 114 4.53 11.78 -5.12
N ILE A 115 4.26 11.24 -6.32
CA ILE A 115 5.28 11.03 -7.35
C ILE A 115 5.21 12.12 -8.41
N GLY A 116 4.00 12.44 -8.90
CA GLY A 116 3.81 13.40 -9.99
C GLY A 116 4.19 14.82 -9.59
N GLY A 117 3.85 15.27 -8.38
CA GLY A 117 4.21 16.61 -7.90
C GLY A 117 5.73 16.86 -7.91
N PRO A 118 6.54 16.03 -7.23
CA PRO A 118 7.98 16.14 -7.27
C PRO A 118 8.58 15.98 -8.67
N LEU A 119 8.07 15.08 -9.51
CA LEU A 119 8.55 14.93 -10.89
C LEU A 119 8.36 16.20 -11.72
N VAL A 120 7.18 16.82 -11.65
CA VAL A 120 6.90 18.07 -12.36
C VAL A 120 7.82 19.18 -11.87
N PHE A 121 8.06 19.26 -10.56
CA PHE A 121 8.97 20.26 -9.99
C PHE A 121 10.43 20.03 -10.43
N LEU A 122 10.91 18.79 -10.44
CA LEU A 122 12.26 18.43 -10.90
C LEU A 122 12.43 18.76 -12.39
N ALA A 123 11.44 18.39 -13.23
CA ALA A 123 11.44 18.69 -14.65
C ALA A 123 11.44 20.19 -14.93
N ALA A 124 10.66 20.98 -14.17
CA ALA A 124 10.62 22.44 -14.28
C ALA A 124 11.97 23.09 -13.95
N ASN A 125 12.81 22.44 -13.12
CA ASN A 125 14.14 22.91 -12.75
C ASN A 125 15.28 22.25 -13.58
N GLY A 126 14.93 21.61 -14.71
CA GLY A 126 15.92 21.09 -15.65
C GLY A 126 16.50 19.71 -15.31
N LEU A 127 15.98 19.02 -14.29
CA LEU A 127 16.27 17.60 -14.06
C LEU A 127 15.28 16.74 -14.83
N LEU A 128 15.73 16.24 -15.99
CA LEU A 128 14.89 15.39 -16.83
C LEU A 128 14.97 13.93 -16.36
N PRO A 129 13.83 13.22 -16.31
CA PRO A 129 13.81 11.80 -16.02
C PRO A 129 14.54 11.02 -17.13
N THR A 130 15.28 9.99 -16.72
CA THR A 130 15.88 9.00 -17.63
C THR A 130 15.05 7.71 -17.62
N GLY A 131 15.41 6.71 -18.44
CA GLY A 131 14.73 5.42 -18.46
C GLY A 131 14.74 4.64 -17.13
N GLY A 132 15.60 5.02 -16.17
CA GLY A 132 15.55 4.47 -14.81
C GLY A 132 14.27 4.85 -14.06
N VAL A 133 13.69 6.02 -14.37
CA VAL A 133 12.48 6.53 -13.70
C VAL A 133 11.25 5.70 -14.06
N ASP A 134 11.19 5.14 -15.28
CA ASP A 134 10.11 4.25 -15.68
C ASP A 134 10.02 3.02 -14.78
N GLY A 135 11.18 2.46 -14.41
CA GLY A 135 11.26 1.36 -13.44
C GLY A 135 10.77 1.76 -12.05
N LEU A 136 11.13 2.95 -11.57
CA LEU A 136 10.64 3.48 -10.30
C LEU A 136 9.13 3.71 -10.31
N LEU A 137 8.59 4.27 -11.39
CA LEU A 137 7.17 4.49 -11.59
C LEU A 137 6.41 3.16 -11.56
N LEU A 138 6.89 2.17 -12.32
CA LEU A 138 6.26 0.85 -12.35
C LEU A 138 6.27 0.21 -10.97
N ILE A 139 7.36 0.29 -10.21
CA ILE A 139 7.43 -0.19 -8.83
C ILE A 139 6.46 0.58 -7.93
N GLY A 140 6.41 1.91 -8.06
CA GLY A 140 5.53 2.79 -7.29
C GLY A 140 4.05 2.54 -7.51
N PHE A 141 3.66 2.01 -8.67
CA PHE A 141 2.28 1.61 -8.95
C PHE A 141 1.99 0.15 -8.64
N LEU A 142 2.90 -0.78 -8.99
CA LEU A 142 2.62 -2.22 -8.89
C LEU A 142 2.76 -2.75 -7.47
N LEU A 143 3.78 -2.29 -6.74
CA LEU A 143 4.12 -2.83 -5.42
C LEU A 143 3.07 -2.51 -4.35
N PRO A 144 2.41 -1.34 -4.30
CA PRO A 144 1.42 -1.04 -3.26
C PRO A 144 0.09 -1.81 -3.40
N VAL A 145 -0.31 -2.19 -4.61
CA VAL A 145 -1.58 -2.89 -4.90
C VAL A 145 -1.79 -4.19 -4.09
N PRO A 146 -0.84 -5.14 -4.04
CA PRO A 146 -1.02 -6.35 -3.23
C PRO A 146 -1.20 -6.06 -1.75
N PHE A 147 -0.57 -5.00 -1.23
CA PHE A 147 -0.69 -4.63 0.19
C PHE A 147 -2.00 -3.94 0.50
N THR A 148 -2.53 -3.11 -0.40
CA THR A 148 -3.88 -2.56 -0.24
C THR A 148 -4.92 -3.67 -0.24
N LEU A 149 -4.80 -4.65 -1.15
CA LEU A 149 -5.69 -5.81 -1.23
C LEU A 149 -5.65 -6.63 0.06
N TRP A 150 -4.45 -6.95 0.54
CA TRP A 150 -4.27 -7.67 1.80
C TRP A 150 -4.88 -6.91 2.99
N ALA A 151 -4.57 -5.63 3.13
CA ALA A 151 -5.07 -4.78 4.20
C ALA A 151 -6.60 -4.71 4.20
N ASN A 152 -7.22 -4.48 3.04
CA ASN A 152 -8.67 -4.49 2.89
C ASN A 152 -9.25 -5.85 3.31
N LEU A 153 -8.65 -6.95 2.85
CA LEU A 153 -9.13 -8.30 3.16
C LEU A 153 -9.12 -8.57 4.67
N VAL A 154 -7.98 -8.34 5.34
CA VAL A 154 -7.82 -8.58 6.79
C VAL A 154 -8.84 -7.78 7.59
N VAL A 155 -9.03 -6.52 7.23
CA VAL A 155 -9.97 -5.64 7.92
C VAL A 155 -11.42 -6.05 7.70
N ILE A 156 -11.81 -6.34 6.45
CA ILE A 156 -13.20 -6.72 6.16
C ILE A 156 -13.54 -8.04 6.86
N VAL A 157 -12.65 -9.03 6.81
CA VAL A 157 -12.84 -10.33 7.47
C VAL A 157 -12.92 -10.17 8.99
N GLY A 158 -12.05 -9.35 9.58
CA GLY A 158 -12.06 -9.09 11.01
C GLY A 158 -13.30 -8.33 11.48
N ALA A 159 -13.70 -7.28 10.75
CA ALA A 159 -14.81 -6.41 11.12
C ALA A 159 -16.20 -7.02 10.89
N THR A 160 -16.33 -7.98 9.98
CA THR A 160 -17.61 -8.69 9.75
C THR A 160 -17.87 -9.83 10.73
N GLY A 161 -17.06 -9.96 11.79
CA GLY A 161 -17.28 -10.95 12.85
C GLY A 161 -16.97 -12.39 12.46
N ILE A 162 -16.36 -12.60 11.29
CA ILE A 162 -15.96 -13.92 10.79
C ILE A 162 -14.74 -14.46 11.59
N ALA A 163 -14.08 -13.62 12.39
CA ALA A 163 -13.07 -14.04 13.34
C ALA A 163 -13.72 -14.38 14.70
N PRO A 164 -13.60 -15.62 15.21
CA PRO A 164 -14.20 -15.99 16.49
C PRO A 164 -13.44 -15.35 17.67
N GLY A 165 -14.16 -14.70 18.60
CA GLY A 165 -13.65 -14.32 19.93
C GLY A 165 -13.22 -12.85 20.13
N PRO A 166 -12.40 -12.55 21.16
CA PRO A 166 -12.06 -11.18 21.63
C PRO A 166 -11.24 -10.33 20.63
N LEU A 167 -11.10 -10.78 19.38
CA LEU A 167 -10.43 -10.08 18.30
C LEU A 167 -11.30 -8.99 17.66
N ALA A 168 -12.63 -9.04 17.84
CA ALA A 168 -13.55 -8.01 17.36
C ALA A 168 -13.33 -6.64 18.05
N ASP A 169 -12.95 -6.64 19.34
CA ASP A 169 -12.55 -5.44 20.08
C ASP A 169 -11.10 -5.02 19.80
N ALA A 170 -10.32 -5.88 19.13
CA ALA A 170 -8.90 -5.67 18.87
C ALA A 170 -8.65 -5.03 17.50
N ASN A 171 -9.36 -3.94 17.19
CA ASN A 171 -9.20 -3.18 15.94
C ASN A 171 -7.73 -2.82 15.67
N ASP A 172 -6.96 -2.53 16.73
CA ASP A 172 -5.52 -2.26 16.64
C ASP A 172 -4.70 -3.48 16.19
N VAL A 173 -5.07 -4.69 16.61
CA VAL A 173 -4.39 -5.93 16.20
C VAL A 173 -4.64 -6.21 14.72
N LEU A 174 -5.88 -6.05 14.24
CA LEU A 174 -6.21 -6.20 12.82
C LEU A 174 -5.48 -5.18 11.95
N ASN A 175 -5.37 -3.94 12.42
CA ASN A 175 -4.59 -2.90 11.75
C ASN A 175 -3.12 -3.31 11.63
N ILE A 176 -2.51 -3.85 12.69
CA ILE A 176 -1.12 -4.33 12.67
C ILE A 176 -0.95 -5.48 11.67
N PHE A 177 -1.86 -6.47 11.66
CA PHE A 177 -1.81 -7.58 10.70
C PHE A 177 -2.01 -7.15 9.26
N GLY A 178 -2.86 -6.14 9.01
CA GLY A 178 -3.03 -5.55 7.69
C GLY A 178 -1.78 -4.83 7.19
N LEU A 179 -1.03 -4.20 8.10
CA LEU A 179 0.20 -3.44 7.77
C LEU A 179 1.47 -4.29 7.71
N ALA A 180 1.51 -5.39 8.47
CA ALA A 180 2.73 -6.17 8.68
C ALA A 180 3.40 -6.63 7.36
N PRO A 181 2.69 -7.14 6.34
CA PRO A 181 3.36 -7.54 5.10
C PRO A 181 4.04 -6.39 4.38
N GLY A 182 3.44 -5.19 4.39
CA GLY A 182 4.04 -4.01 3.76
C GLY A 182 5.34 -3.59 4.45
N ILE A 183 5.34 -3.59 5.78
CA ILE A 183 6.53 -3.28 6.60
C ILE A 183 7.62 -4.34 6.36
N LEU A 184 7.26 -5.62 6.43
CA LEU A 184 8.19 -6.73 6.20
C LEU A 184 8.80 -6.67 4.79
N LEU A 185 8.02 -6.30 3.79
CA LEU A 185 8.52 -6.16 2.43
C LEU A 185 9.54 -5.04 2.31
N VAL A 186 9.24 -3.87 2.87
CA VAL A 186 10.18 -2.75 2.87
C VAL A 186 11.47 -3.14 3.58
N LEU A 187 11.38 -3.82 4.73
CA LEU A 187 12.57 -4.35 5.41
C LEU A 187 13.34 -5.34 4.54
N PHE A 188 12.65 -6.27 3.87
CA PHE A 188 13.27 -7.27 3.01
C PHE A 188 14.01 -6.65 1.83
N ILE A 189 13.40 -5.67 1.15
CA ILE A 189 14.05 -4.95 0.04
C ILE A 189 15.29 -4.18 0.52
N ASN A 190 15.21 -3.56 1.70
CA ASN A 190 16.35 -2.87 2.30
C ASN A 190 17.49 -3.83 2.69
N LEU A 191 17.17 -5.06 3.13
CA LEU A 191 18.17 -6.07 3.50
C LEU A 191 18.76 -6.80 2.28
N ARG A 192 18.03 -6.86 1.15
CA ARG A 192 18.49 -7.48 -0.10
C ARG A 192 18.25 -6.57 -1.31
N PRO A 193 19.12 -5.57 -1.53
CA PRO A 193 18.98 -4.60 -2.62
C PRO A 193 19.10 -5.23 -4.03
N ASN A 194 19.64 -6.44 -4.15
CA ASN A 194 19.79 -7.15 -5.43
C ASN A 194 18.52 -7.89 -5.89
N VAL A 195 17.42 -7.82 -5.13
CA VAL A 195 16.17 -8.49 -5.50
C VAL A 195 15.48 -7.73 -6.63
N ASN A 196 15.08 -8.46 -7.67
CA ASN A 196 14.27 -7.89 -8.74
C ASN A 196 12.88 -7.55 -8.21
N VAL A 197 12.61 -6.25 -8.07
CA VAL A 197 11.39 -5.73 -7.46
C VAL A 197 10.13 -6.14 -8.24
N ILE A 198 10.22 -6.29 -9.57
CA ILE A 198 9.10 -6.71 -10.42
C ILE A 198 8.65 -8.14 -10.06
N HIS A 199 9.60 -9.07 -9.92
CA HIS A 199 9.28 -10.45 -9.55
C HIS A 199 8.63 -10.51 -8.17
N LEU A 200 9.10 -9.66 -7.27
CA LEU A 200 8.57 -9.56 -5.92
C LEU A 200 7.16 -8.94 -5.90
N SER A 201 6.87 -7.93 -6.72
CA SER A 201 5.51 -7.41 -6.90
C SER A 201 4.56 -8.45 -7.50
N VAL A 202 5.01 -9.21 -8.49
CA VAL A 202 4.20 -10.28 -9.11
C VAL A 202 3.92 -11.38 -8.09
N ALA A 203 4.94 -11.81 -7.34
CA ALA A 203 4.78 -12.81 -6.29
C ALA A 203 3.83 -12.34 -5.19
N SER A 204 3.94 -11.10 -4.72
CA SER A 204 3.04 -10.56 -3.70
C SER A 204 1.61 -10.39 -4.22
N LEU A 205 1.42 -10.01 -5.48
CA LEU A 205 0.10 -9.98 -6.12
C LEU A 205 -0.53 -11.36 -6.19
N LEU A 206 0.23 -12.38 -6.59
CA LEU A 206 -0.25 -13.76 -6.59
C LEU A 206 -0.65 -14.22 -5.18
N VAL A 207 0.15 -13.92 -4.16
CA VAL A 207 -0.17 -14.22 -2.76
C VAL A 207 -1.45 -13.50 -2.31
N ALA A 208 -1.62 -12.23 -2.65
CA ALA A 208 -2.82 -11.47 -2.31
C ALA A 208 -4.07 -12.06 -3.00
N VAL A 209 -3.98 -12.40 -4.28
CA VAL A 209 -5.07 -13.04 -5.03
C VAL A 209 -5.42 -14.41 -4.44
N LEU A 210 -4.41 -15.23 -4.11
CA LEU A 210 -4.61 -16.52 -3.47
C LEU A 210 -5.23 -16.37 -2.07
N ALA A 211 -4.85 -15.35 -1.31
CA ALA A 211 -5.45 -15.05 -0.01
C ALA A 211 -6.93 -14.66 -0.14
N VAL A 212 -7.28 -13.82 -1.11
CA VAL A 212 -8.68 -13.46 -1.42
C VAL A 212 -9.46 -14.71 -1.84
N ALA A 213 -8.92 -15.53 -2.75
CA ALA A 213 -9.57 -16.76 -3.19
C ALA A 213 -9.75 -17.78 -2.04
N GLY A 214 -8.73 -17.95 -1.21
CA GLY A 214 -8.77 -18.82 -0.03
C GLY A 214 -9.79 -18.34 1.00
N CYS A 215 -9.86 -17.03 1.23
CA CYS A 215 -10.86 -16.42 2.10
C CYS A 215 -12.28 -16.64 1.56
N LEU A 216 -12.50 -16.43 0.25
CA LEU A 216 -13.78 -16.69 -0.39
C LEU A 216 -14.19 -18.16 -0.26
N TYR A 217 -13.26 -19.09 -0.52
CA TYR A 217 -13.49 -20.51 -0.34
C TYR A 217 -13.87 -20.87 1.10
N TRP A 218 -13.14 -20.31 2.07
CA TRP A 218 -13.41 -20.56 3.48
C TRP A 218 -14.78 -20.03 3.92
N LEU A 219 -15.14 -18.82 3.47
CA LEU A 219 -16.43 -18.18 3.73
C LEU A 219 -17.58 -19.00 3.14
N THR A 220 -17.42 -19.56 1.94
CA THR A 220 -18.45 -20.44 1.36
C THR A 220 -18.68 -21.76 2.11
N ARG A 221 -17.70 -22.21 2.91
CA ARG A 221 -17.76 -23.50 3.58
C ARG A 221 -18.10 -23.42 5.07
N SER A 222 -17.76 -22.31 5.71
CA SER A 222 -17.74 -22.22 7.17
C SER A 222 -18.64 -21.11 7.74
N PHE A 223 -19.22 -20.26 6.88
CA PHE A 223 -20.00 -19.12 7.34
C PHE A 223 -21.48 -19.44 7.40
N ASP A 224 -22.04 -19.43 8.60
CA ASP A 224 -23.48 -19.43 8.84
C ASP A 224 -23.95 -18.03 9.26
N VAL A 225 -25.03 -17.55 8.63
CA VAL A 225 -25.62 -16.23 8.87
C VAL A 225 -26.00 -16.03 10.34
N GLU A 226 -26.37 -17.13 11.02
CA GLU A 226 -26.75 -17.17 12.43
C GLU A 226 -25.61 -16.76 13.38
N GLN A 227 -24.34 -16.79 12.94
CA GLN A 227 -23.20 -16.39 13.77
C GLN A 227 -22.99 -14.87 13.84
N VAL A 228 -23.64 -14.09 12.96
CA VAL A 228 -23.40 -12.64 12.83
C VAL A 228 -24.60 -11.79 13.24
N LEU A 229 -25.80 -12.37 13.27
CA LEU A 229 -26.98 -11.68 13.80
C LEU A 229 -27.01 -11.79 15.33
N PRO A 230 -27.06 -10.66 16.07
CA PRO A 230 -27.31 -10.72 17.51
C PRO A 230 -28.71 -11.30 17.76
N ASN A 231 -28.79 -12.32 18.61
CA ASN A 231 -30.07 -12.81 19.16
C ASN A 231 -30.78 -11.72 19.97
#